data_AF-A0A957BL68-F1
#
_entry.id   AF-A0A957BL68-F1
#
_cell.length_a   1.000
_cell.length_b   1.000
_cell.length_c   1.000
_cell.angle_alpha   90.00
_cell.angle_beta   90.00
_cell.angle_gamma   90.00
#
_symmetry.space_group_name_H-M   'P 1'
#
loop_
_entity.id
_entity.type
_entity.pdbx_description
1 polymer ?
#
loop_
_entity_poly.entity_id
_entity_poly.type
_entity_poly.pdbx_seq_one_letter_code
_entity_poly.pdbx_strand_id
1 'polypeptide(L)' 'MENSTITTELIAGTMISDLLERWPETAVLFNKFNMACVGCVVAPFYSVDDAISIYGVQRDEFLAKLLLLIQE' A
#
# COMPACT_ATOMS: atom_id res chain seq x y z
N MET A 1 -10.17 5.18 -22.12
CA MET A 1 -9.29 5.09 -20.95
C MET A 1 -10.07 4.26 -19.95
N GLU A 2 -9.68 3.00 -19.78
CA GLU A 2 -10.45 2.01 -19.02
C GLU A 2 -10.58 2.49 -17.56
N ASN A 3 -11.82 2.63 -17.08
CA ASN A 3 -12.10 2.81 -15.66
C ASN A 3 -11.73 1.50 -14.95
N SER A 4 -10.44 1.30 -14.67
CA SER A 4 -9.97 0.20 -13.85
C SER A 4 -10.45 0.45 -12.42
N THR A 5 -11.49 -0.28 -12.02
CA THR A 5 -11.91 -0.40 -10.63
C THR A 5 -10.70 -0.83 -9.81
N ILE A 6 -10.24 0.02 -8.88
CA ILE A 6 -9.16 -0.36 -7.98
C ILE A 6 -9.69 -1.42 -7.00
N THR A 7 -8.98 -2.53 -6.86
CA THR A 7 -9.34 -3.64 -5.95
C THR A 7 -8.23 -3.90 -4.94
N THR A 8 -8.56 -4.61 -3.85
CA THR A 8 -7.60 -5.02 -2.82
C THR A 8 -6.49 -5.91 -3.38
N GLU A 9 -6.79 -6.77 -4.36
CA GLU A 9 -5.82 -7.66 -5.00
C GLU A 9 -4.84 -6.90 -5.87
N LEU A 10 -5.33 -5.88 -6.59
CA LEU A 10 -4.47 -4.98 -7.37
C LEU A 10 -3.52 -4.22 -6.45
N ILE A 11 -4.05 -3.65 -5.36
CA ILE A 11 -3.24 -2.93 -4.36
C ILE A 11 -2.18 -3.85 -3.75
N ALA A 12 -2.57 -5.06 -3.34
CA ALA A 12 -1.67 -6.01 -2.70
C ALA A 12 -0.44 -6.31 -3.56
N GLY A 13 -0.61 -6.47 -4.87
CA GLY A 13 0.48 -6.72 -5.82
C GLY A 13 1.22 -5.46 -6.30
N THR A 14 0.81 -4.27 -5.91
CA THR A 14 1.45 -3.01 -6.35
C THR A 14 2.74 -2.77 -5.55
N MET A 15 3.80 -2.31 -6.22
CA MET A 15 5.04 -1.91 -5.53
C MET A 15 4.78 -0.69 -4.64
N ILE A 16 5.38 -0.66 -3.46
CA ILE A 16 5.18 0.45 -2.52
C ILE A 16 5.62 1.78 -3.13
N SER A 17 6.68 1.82 -3.94
CA SER A 17 7.06 3.03 -4.68
C SER A 17 5.95 3.52 -5.59
N ASP A 18 5.38 2.64 -6.40
CA ASP A 18 4.37 2.99 -7.41
C ASP A 18 3.06 3.44 -6.73
N LEU A 19 2.71 2.77 -5.62
CA LEU A 19 1.57 3.15 -4.78
C LEU A 19 1.76 4.55 -4.21
N LEU A 20 2.93 4.86 -3.64
CA LEU A 20 3.23 6.15 -3.03
C LEU A 20 3.40 7.27 -4.07
N GLU A 21 3.90 6.97 -5.27
CA GLU A 21 3.98 7.91 -6.39
C GLU A 21 2.58 8.30 -6.88
N ARG A 22 1.66 7.33 -6.92
CA ARG A 22 0.29 7.53 -7.40
C ARG A 22 -0.64 8.11 -6.34
N TRP A 23 -0.49 7.69 -5.09
CA TRP A 23 -1.31 8.09 -3.94
C TRP A 23 -0.42 8.41 -2.73
N PRO A 24 0.26 9.56 -2.71
CA PRO A 24 1.17 9.96 -1.62
C PRO A 24 0.50 9.98 -0.24
N GLU A 25 -0.80 10.23 -0.16
CA GLU A 25 -1.62 10.21 1.04
C GLU A 25 -1.61 8.85 1.75
N THR A 26 -1.38 7.75 1.03
CA THR A 26 -1.29 6.41 1.61
C THR A 26 -0.10 6.27 2.57
N ALA A 27 0.93 7.11 2.44
CA ALA A 27 2.08 7.17 3.35
C ALA A 27 1.66 7.31 4.83
N VAL A 28 0.56 8.03 5.10
CA VAL A 28 0.06 8.20 6.48
C VAL A 28 -0.37 6.88 7.10
N LEU A 29 -0.89 5.95 6.29
CA LEU A 29 -1.37 4.66 6.75
C LEU A 29 -0.19 3.75 7.13
N PHE A 30 0.83 3.64 6.28
CA PHE A 30 2.06 2.90 6.59
C PHE A 30 2.70 3.39 7.89
N ASN A 31 2.78 4.72 8.09
CA ASN A 31 3.28 5.30 9.33
C ASN A 31 2.43 4.92 10.56
N LYS A 32 1.10 4.92 10.45
CA LYS A 32 0.19 4.50 11.55
C LYS A 32 0.39 3.04 11.95
N PHE A 33 0.78 2.18 11.01
CA PHE A 33 1.10 0.78 11.26
C PHE A 33 2.58 0.54 11.61
N ASN A 34 3.36 1.60 11.87
CA ASN A 34 4.81 1.54 12.12
C ASN A 34 5.60 0.80 11.02
N MET A 35 5.11 0.83 9.78
CA MET A 35 5.82 0.28 8.63
C MET A 35 6.87 1.29 8.15
N ALA A 36 8.15 1.00 8.38
CA ALA A 36 9.27 1.86 8.00
C ALA A 36 9.56 1.87 6.48
N CYS A 37 8.67 1.31 5.66
CA CYS A 37 8.81 1.22 4.21
C CYS A 37 8.80 2.60 3.53
N VAL A 38 8.12 3.58 4.10
CA VAL A 38 7.96 4.92 3.49
C VAL A 38 9.29 5.68 3.58
N GLY A 39 10.00 5.78 2.45
CA GLY A 39 11.29 6.47 2.36
C GLY A 39 12.52 5.57 2.57
N CYS A 40 12.34 4.26 2.70
CA CYS A 40 13.46 3.31 2.76
C CYS A 40 13.92 2.93 1.34
N VAL A 41 15.23 2.76 1.14
CA VAL A 41 15.82 2.41 -0.17
C VAL A 41 15.31 1.09 -0.77
N VAL A 42 14.68 0.25 0.05
CA VAL A 42 14.13 -1.04 -0.36
C VAL A 42 12.66 -0.97 -0.82
N ALA A 43 11.98 0.16 -0.63
CA ALA A 43 10.56 0.32 -0.97
C ALA A 43 10.18 -0.04 -2.43
N PRO A 44 11.02 0.25 -3.45
CA PRO A 44 10.71 -0.14 -4.84
C PRO A 44 10.76 -1.65 -5.11
N PHE A 45 11.25 -2.44 -4.15
CA PHE A 45 11.43 -3.89 -4.31
C PHE A 45 10.39 -4.71 -3.54
N TYR A 46 9.51 -4.05 -2.78
CA TYR A 46 8.47 -4.73 -2.01
C TYR A 46 7.09 -4.33 -2.51
N SER A 47 6.26 -5.33 -2.73
CA SER A 47 4.82 -5.13 -2.89
C SER A 47 4.18 -4.72 -1.57
N VAL A 48 2.95 -4.21 -1.63
CA VAL A 48 2.15 -3.97 -0.42
C VAL A 48 1.99 -5.26 0.40
N ASP A 49 1.80 -6.39 -0.27
CA ASP A 49 1.64 -7.68 0.39
C ASP A 49 2.91 -8.19 1.08
N ASP A 50 4.08 -7.93 0.48
CA ASP A 50 5.37 -8.21 1.12
C ASP A 50 5.52 -7.41 2.41
N ALA A 51 5.17 -6.11 2.39
CA ALA A 51 5.22 -5.28 3.60
C ALA A 51 4.22 -5.77 4.66
N ILE A 52 3.00 -6.14 4.29
CA ILE A 52 2.03 -6.73 5.22
C ILE A 52 2.63 -7.97 5.89
N SER A 53 3.25 -8.84 5.11
CA SER A 53 3.87 -10.09 5.59
C SER A 53 5.08 -9.84 6.49
N ILE A 54 5.97 -8.92 6.12
CA ILE A 54 7.19 -8.57 6.87
C ILE A 54 6.85 -7.96 8.23
N TYR A 55 5.85 -7.07 8.27
CA TYR A 55 5.48 -6.34 9.49
C TYR A 55 4.39 -7.06 10.31
N GLY A 56 3.88 -8.21 9.84
CA GLY A 56 2.88 -9.00 10.55
C GLY A 56 1.55 -8.28 10.74
N VAL A 57 1.16 -7.46 9.77
CA VAL A 57 -0.09 -6.68 9.83
C VAL A 57 -1.25 -7.52 9.30
N GLN A 58 -2.47 -7.29 9.82
CA GLN A 58 -3.67 -7.97 9.36
C GLN A 58 -4.00 -7.52 7.93
N ARG A 59 -3.80 -8.43 6.96
CA ARG A 59 -3.87 -8.17 5.52
C ARG A 59 -5.16 -7.48 5.10
N ASP A 60 -6.30 -8.07 5.41
CA ASP A 60 -7.60 -7.61 4.93
C ASP A 60 -7.96 -6.25 5.53
N GLU A 61 -7.64 -6.02 6.80
CA GLU A 61 -7.85 -4.72 7.44
C GLU A 61 -6.98 -3.63 6.82
N PHE A 62 -5.71 -3.93 6.56
CA PHE A 62 -4.80 -2.96 5.95
C PHE A 62 -5.23 -2.61 4.53
N LEU A 63 -5.50 -3.61 3.70
CA LEU A 63 -5.94 -3.40 2.31
C LEU A 63 -7.28 -2.67 2.23
N ALA A 64 -8.23 -2.97 3.13
CA ALA A 64 -9.50 -2.25 3.18
C ALA A 64 -9.31 -0.77 3.53
N LYS A 65 -8.48 -0.46 4.54
CA LYS A 65 -8.15 0.94 4.89
C LYS A 65 -7.45 1.66 3.75
N LEU A 66 -6.57 0.98 3.03
CA LEU A 66 -5.82 1.56 1.92
C LEU A 66 -6.74 1.85 0.72
N LEU A 67 -7.64 0.92 0.40
CA LEU A 67 -8.67 1.11 -0.62
C LEU A 67 -9.58 2.30 -0.30
N LEU A 68 -9.97 2.48 0.97
CA LEU A 68 -10.77 3.64 1.39
C LEU A 68 -10.04 4.97 1.21
N LEU A 69 -8.72 5.02 1.41
CA LEU A 69 -7.94 6.25 1.26
C LEU A 69 -7.79 6.71 -0.20
N ILE A 70 -7.74 5.76 -1.14
CA ILE A 70 -7.49 6.06 -2.57
C ILE A 70 -8.78 6.21 -3.40
N GLN A 71 -9.94 5.96 -2.78
CA GLN A 71 -11.26 6.11 -3.41
C GLN A 71 -11.96 7.43 -3.06
N GLU A 72 -11.33 8.29 -2.24
CA GLU A 72 -11.74 9.69 -2.03
C GLU A 72 -11.09 10.63 -3.05
#